data_AF-A0AA39CKR7-F1
#
_entry.id   AF-A0AA39CKR7-F1
#
_cell.length_a   1.000
_cell.length_b   1.000
_cell.length_c   1.000
_cell.angle_alpha   90.00
_cell.angle_beta   90.00
_cell.angle_gamma   90.00
#
_symmetry.space_group_name_H-M   'P 1'
#
loop_
_entity.id
_entity.type
_entity.pdbx_description
1 polymer ?
#
loop_
_entity_poly.entity_id
_entity_poly.type
_entity_poly.pdbx_seq_one_letter_code
_entity_poly.pdbx_strand_id
1 'polypeptide(L)'
;MKIPRWGVLPGLLWAVVAAAQTNVYKCTDGGHPVYQQTPCQGRAEWRWEVPAVESKARGPAPSVIQPARSATVRTPRRGRAQGALISITADSQACQRARQQQVKTLAKPRRLDYLQRRQLDDAVREACR
;
A
#
# COMPACT_ATOMS: atom_id res chain seq x y z
N MET A 1 -32.89 60.03 10.77
CA MET A 1 -32.65 58.75 11.48
C MET A 1 -32.28 57.70 10.45
N LYS A 2 -31.10 57.08 10.59
CA LYS A 2 -30.50 56.13 9.63
C LYS A 2 -31.14 54.76 9.84
N ILE A 3 -31.78 54.20 8.81
CA ILE A 3 -32.26 52.82 8.82
C ILE A 3 -31.11 51.95 8.30
N PRO A 4 -30.54 51.05 9.11
CA PRO A 4 -29.39 50.24 8.72
C PRO A 4 -29.81 49.22 7.65
N ARG A 5 -29.21 49.39 6.49
CA ARG A 5 -29.34 48.58 5.28
C ARG A 5 -28.45 47.34 5.41
N TRP A 6 -28.75 46.45 6.35
CA TRP A 6 -27.93 45.25 6.57
C TRP A 6 -28.80 44.13 7.14
N GLY A 7 -29.35 43.28 6.28
CA GLY A 7 -30.19 42.19 6.76
C GLY A 7 -30.84 41.25 5.75
N VAL A 8 -30.46 41.27 4.47
CA VAL A 8 -31.09 40.38 3.46
C VAL A 8 -30.08 39.64 2.58
N LEU A 9 -28.81 39.54 2.98
CA LEU A 9 -27.76 38.95 2.14
C LEU A 9 -26.88 37.82 2.74
N PRO A 10 -27.14 37.19 3.91
CA PRO A 10 -26.37 35.98 4.26
C PRO A 10 -27.02 34.67 3.79
N GLY A 11 -28.27 34.69 3.31
CA GLY A 11 -29.04 33.46 3.03
C GLY A 11 -28.74 32.75 1.71
N LEU A 12 -27.92 33.32 0.82
CA LEU A 12 -27.74 32.83 -0.56
C LEU A 12 -26.33 32.28 -0.86
N LEU A 13 -25.49 32.08 0.16
CA LEU A 13 -24.12 31.59 0.01
C LEU A 13 -23.91 30.13 0.42
N TRP A 14 -24.97 29.33 0.55
CA TRP A 14 -24.87 27.91 0.95
C TRP A 14 -25.58 26.96 -0.01
N ALA A 15 -25.43 27.17 -1.31
CA ALA A 15 -25.96 26.21 -2.30
C ALA A 15 -25.03 26.07 -3.52
N VAL A 16 -23.74 25.84 -3.30
CA VAL A 16 -22.89 25.16 -4.30
C VAL A 16 -21.97 24.19 -3.56
N VAL A 17 -22.54 23.09 -3.05
CA VAL A 17 -21.77 21.84 -3.04
C VAL A 17 -21.76 21.41 -4.51
N ALA A 18 -20.83 21.97 -5.30
CA ALA A 18 -20.46 21.34 -6.55
C ALA A 18 -20.01 19.95 -6.14
N ALA A 19 -20.82 18.94 -6.47
CA ALA A 19 -20.38 17.56 -6.43
C ALA A 19 -19.08 17.56 -7.22
N ALA A 20 -17.96 17.49 -6.52
CA ALA A 20 -16.65 17.50 -7.11
C ALA A 20 -16.56 16.20 -7.92
N GLN A 21 -17.00 16.26 -9.17
CA GLN A 21 -16.62 15.31 -10.19
C GLN A 21 -15.12 15.48 -10.29
N THR A 22 -14.39 14.63 -9.58
CA THR A 22 -12.95 14.74 -9.38
C THR A 22 -12.26 14.32 -10.66
N ASN A 23 -12.34 15.19 -11.67
CA ASN A 23 -11.67 15.01 -12.93
C ASN A 23 -10.16 15.08 -12.68
N VAL A 24 -9.42 14.05 -13.08
CA VAL A 24 -7.96 14.05 -13.03
C VAL A 24 -7.44 14.41 -14.42
N TYR A 25 -6.69 15.50 -14.48
CA TYR A 25 -6.05 16.01 -15.69
C TYR A 25 -4.58 15.64 -15.69
N LYS A 26 -4.09 15.12 -16.82
CA LYS A 26 -2.66 14.98 -17.10
C LYS A 26 -2.20 16.20 -17.91
N CYS A 27 -1.43 17.07 -17.26
CA CYS A 27 -0.85 18.26 -17.86
C CYS A 27 0.62 17.97 -18.21
N THR A 28 1.07 18.33 -19.41
CA THR A 28 2.45 18.10 -19.89
C THR A 28 3.17 19.41 -20.21
N ASP A 29 2.86 20.46 -19.47
CA ASP A 29 3.48 21.78 -19.63
C ASP A 29 4.84 21.79 -18.91
N GLY A 30 5.95 21.74 -19.66
CA GLY A 30 7.31 21.78 -19.10
C GLY A 30 8.08 20.45 -19.08
N GLY A 31 7.70 19.46 -19.89
CA GLY A 31 8.51 18.24 -20.11
C GLY A 31 8.33 17.12 -19.07
N HIS A 32 7.58 17.37 -17.99
CA HIS A 32 7.20 16.36 -17.00
C HIS A 32 5.67 16.30 -16.84
N PRO A 33 5.05 15.09 -16.87
CA PRO A 33 3.61 14.96 -16.68
C PRO A 33 3.23 15.24 -15.22
N VAL A 34 2.34 16.19 -15.01
CA VAL A 34 1.74 16.51 -13.71
C VAL A 34 0.28 16.10 -13.73
N TYR A 35 -0.14 15.38 -12.68
CA TYR A 35 -1.51 14.94 -12.50
C TYR A 35 -2.19 15.81 -11.44
N GLN A 36 -3.31 16.44 -11.79
CA GLN A 36 -3.99 17.40 -10.93
C GLN A 36 -5.51 17.33 -11.10
N GLN A 37 -6.24 17.76 -10.07
CA GLN A 37 -7.71 17.81 -10.11
C GLN A 37 -8.24 19.10 -10.77
N THR A 38 -7.37 20.10 -10.91
CA THR A 38 -7.68 21.37 -11.56
C THR A 38 -7.37 21.25 -13.06
N PRO A 39 -8.23 21.78 -13.96
CA PRO A 39 -7.93 21.83 -15.38
C PRO A 39 -6.55 22.48 -15.65
N CYS A 40 -5.83 21.96 -16.65
CA CYS A 40 -4.58 22.58 -17.09
C CYS A 40 -4.85 24.00 -17.61
N GLN A 41 -3.89 24.93 -17.46
CA GLN A 41 -4.00 26.28 -18.05
C GLN A 41 -4.04 26.26 -19.59
N GLY A 42 -3.68 25.13 -20.20
CA GLY A 42 -3.83 24.83 -21.63
C GLY A 42 -4.54 23.50 -21.89
N ARG A 43 -4.19 22.82 -22.99
CA ARG A 43 -4.80 21.54 -23.35
C ARG A 43 -4.25 20.41 -22.48
N ALA A 44 -5.12 19.74 -21.73
CA ALA A 44 -4.78 18.48 -21.09
C ALA A 44 -4.54 17.41 -22.16
N GLU A 45 -3.48 16.62 -22.01
CA GLU A 45 -3.23 15.47 -22.87
C GLU A 45 -4.32 14.41 -22.65
N TRP A 46 -4.75 14.24 -21.38
CA TRP A 46 -5.79 13.31 -20.99
C TRP A 46 -6.62 13.86 -19.82
N ARG A 47 -7.93 13.64 -19.87
CA ARG A 47 -8.88 13.87 -18.76
C ARG A 47 -9.56 12.56 -18.38
N TRP A 48 -9.50 12.18 -17.12
CA TRP A 48 -10.29 11.08 -16.55
C TRP A 48 -11.37 11.64 -15.64
N GLU A 49 -12.63 11.37 -15.98
CA GLU A 49 -13.79 11.60 -15.10
C GLU A 49 -13.92 10.47 -14.08
N VAL A 50 -13.73 10.77 -12.80
CA VAL A 50 -13.91 9.79 -11.72
C VAL A 50 -15.41 9.72 -11.40
N PRO A 51 -16.06 8.55 -11.60
CA PRO A 51 -17.49 8.41 -11.30
C PRO A 51 -17.75 8.72 -9.83
N ALA A 52 -18.79 9.50 -9.54
CA ALA A 52 -19.23 9.84 -8.19
C ALA A 52 -19.92 8.66 -7.48
N VAL A 53 -19.46 7.43 -7.73
CA VAL A 53 -19.94 6.27 -6.98
C VAL A 53 -19.43 6.47 -5.55
N GLU A 54 -20.35 6.50 -4.58
CA GLU A 54 -19.98 6.46 -3.18
C GLU A 54 -18.98 5.33 -3.00
N SER A 55 -17.76 5.71 -2.64
CA SER A 55 -16.73 4.74 -2.28
C SER A 55 -17.25 4.04 -1.04
N LYS A 56 -17.95 2.90 -1.23
CA LYS A 56 -18.33 2.00 -0.15
C LYS A 56 -17.08 1.85 0.69
N ALA A 57 -17.16 2.28 1.95
CA ALA A 57 -16.04 2.23 2.88
C ALA A 57 -15.39 0.87 2.69
N ARG A 58 -14.17 0.87 2.14
CA ARG A 58 -13.42 -0.36 1.91
C ARG A 58 -13.43 -1.02 3.28
N GLY A 59 -14.00 -2.22 3.36
CA GLY A 59 -14.04 -3.02 4.59
C GLY A 59 -12.65 -3.01 5.25
N PRO A 60 -12.56 -3.38 6.54
CA PRO A 60 -11.37 -3.16 7.37
C PRO A 60 -10.08 -3.31 6.56
N ALA A 61 -9.26 -2.25 6.57
CA ALA A 61 -8.10 -2.12 5.71
C ALA A 61 -7.34 -3.46 5.67
N PRO A 62 -7.08 -4.04 4.48
CA PRO A 62 -6.39 -5.30 4.42
C PRO A 62 -5.05 -5.12 5.13
N SER A 63 -4.79 -5.99 6.11
CA SER A 63 -3.48 -6.09 6.74
C SER A 63 -2.45 -6.14 5.62
N VAL A 64 -1.52 -5.19 5.60
CA VAL A 64 -0.48 -5.12 4.56
C VAL A 64 0.37 -6.39 4.66
N ILE A 65 0.02 -7.41 3.88
CA ILE A 65 0.88 -8.58 3.69
C ILE A 65 1.91 -8.15 2.67
N GLN A 66 3.14 -7.92 3.13
CA GLN A 66 4.25 -7.62 2.23
C GLN A 66 4.38 -8.77 1.21
N PRO A 67 4.57 -8.46 -0.08
CA PRO A 67 4.72 -9.50 -1.09
C PRO A 67 5.92 -10.37 -0.73
N ALA A 68 5.70 -11.69 -0.72
CA ALA A 68 6.78 -12.65 -0.74
C ALA A 68 7.64 -12.34 -1.97
N ARG A 69 8.86 -11.83 -1.73
CA ARG A 69 9.82 -11.56 -2.79
C ARG A 69 10.22 -12.90 -3.40
N SER A 70 9.61 -13.25 -4.53
CA SER A 70 10.11 -14.32 -5.39
C SER A 70 11.53 -13.95 -5.80
N ALA A 71 12.49 -14.74 -5.33
CA ALA A 71 13.89 -14.57 -5.66
C ALA A 71 14.12 -14.98 -7.12
N THR A 72 13.98 -14.03 -8.05
CA THR A 72 14.74 -14.12 -9.29
C THR A 72 16.19 -13.83 -8.93
N VAL A 73 17.06 -14.83 -9.09
CA VAL A 73 18.49 -14.75 -8.79
C VAL A 73 19.12 -13.65 -9.64
N ARG A 74 19.32 -12.46 -9.07
CA ARG A 74 20.20 -11.44 -9.64
C ARG A 74 21.60 -11.64 -9.09
N THR A 75 22.54 -11.84 -9.99
CA THR A 75 23.97 -11.94 -9.71
C THR A 75 24.45 -10.69 -8.94
N PRO A 76 25.22 -10.86 -7.85
CA PRO A 76 25.63 -9.74 -7.01
C PRO A 76 26.68 -8.88 -7.73
N ARG A 77 26.32 -7.65 -8.07
CA ARG A 77 27.29 -6.61 -8.43
C ARG A 77 27.92 -6.10 -7.13
N ARG A 78 29.24 -6.26 -6.99
CA ARG A 78 30.03 -5.84 -5.81
C ARG A 78 29.98 -4.32 -5.64
N GLY A 79 28.94 -3.82 -4.97
CA GLY A 79 28.83 -2.45 -4.48
C GLY A 79 28.47 -2.50 -3.01
N ARG A 80 29.36 -2.00 -2.14
CA ARG A 80 29.27 -2.12 -0.68
C ARG A 80 28.21 -1.15 -0.15
N ALA A 81 26.93 -1.50 -0.26
CA ALA A 81 25.86 -0.80 0.43
C ALA A 81 25.81 -1.28 1.89
N GLN A 82 26.31 -0.45 2.81
CA GLN A 82 26.25 -0.69 4.25
C GLN A 82 24.89 -0.23 4.77
N GLY A 83 23.85 -1.02 4.52
CA GLY A 83 22.56 -0.84 5.19
C GLY A 83 22.59 -1.47 6.58
N ALA A 84 22.12 -0.75 7.60
CA ALA A 84 21.88 -1.33 8.92
C ALA A 84 20.73 -2.34 8.83
N LEU A 85 21.02 -3.61 9.08
CA LEU A 85 20.03 -4.67 9.11
C LEU A 85 19.27 -4.59 10.43
N ILE A 86 18.04 -4.09 10.41
CA ILE A 86 17.13 -4.18 11.56
C ILE A 86 16.58 -5.61 11.57
N SER A 87 16.96 -6.42 12.57
CA SER A 87 16.46 -7.77 12.71
C SER A 87 14.98 -7.74 13.10
N ILE A 88 14.11 -8.18 12.20
CA ILE A 88 12.65 -8.25 12.41
C ILE A 88 12.30 -9.34 13.44
N THR A 89 13.20 -10.30 13.68
CA THR A 89 13.03 -11.40 14.64
C THR A 89 13.91 -11.18 15.86
N ALA A 90 13.40 -11.46 17.06
CA ALA A 90 14.16 -11.33 18.31
C ALA A 90 15.45 -12.17 18.30
N ASP A 91 15.42 -13.37 17.70
CA ASP A 91 16.58 -14.21 17.46
C ASP A 91 16.60 -14.72 16.00
N SER A 92 17.36 -14.02 15.14
CA SER A 92 17.52 -14.40 13.74
C SER A 92 18.21 -15.76 13.55
N GLN A 93 19.08 -16.17 14.48
CA GLN A 93 19.82 -17.43 14.42
C GLN A 93 18.93 -18.61 14.81
N ALA A 94 18.07 -18.47 15.82
CA ALA A 94 17.08 -19.49 16.18
C ALA A 94 16.07 -19.72 15.05
N CYS A 95 15.53 -18.65 14.46
CA CYS A 95 14.60 -18.74 13.33
C CYS A 95 15.23 -19.45 12.12
N GLN A 96 16.49 -19.13 11.78
CA GLN A 96 17.22 -19.81 10.70
C GLN A 96 17.44 -21.29 10.99
N ARG A 97 17.85 -21.65 12.22
CA ARG A 97 18.02 -23.05 12.63
C ARG A 97 16.72 -23.84 12.54
N ALA A 98 15.59 -23.27 12.97
CA ALA A 98 14.28 -23.90 12.88
C ALA A 98 13.87 -24.15 11.41
N ARG A 99 14.07 -23.17 10.52
CA ARG A 99 13.82 -23.32 9.08
C ARG A 99 14.69 -24.39 8.44
N GLN A 100 15.98 -24.45 8.79
CA GLN A 100 16.87 -25.50 8.29
C GLN A 100 16.41 -26.89 8.74
N GLN A 101 15.95 -27.02 10.00
CA GLN A 101 15.41 -28.27 10.51
C GLN A 101 14.11 -28.68 9.81
N GLN A 102 13.23 -27.73 9.48
CA GLN A 102 12.04 -27.97 8.67
C GLN A 102 12.42 -28.53 7.31
N VAL A 103 13.32 -27.87 6.57
CA VAL A 103 13.79 -28.36 5.25
C VAL A 103 14.38 -29.76 5.36
N LYS A 104 15.23 -30.02 6.37
CA LYS A 104 15.81 -31.36 6.62
C LYS A 104 14.74 -32.41 6.88
N THR A 105 13.69 -32.06 7.62
CA THR A 105 12.60 -32.98 7.97
C THR A 105 11.73 -33.27 6.76
N LEU A 106 11.47 -32.26 5.92
CA LEU A 106 10.71 -32.38 4.68
C LEU A 106 11.48 -33.09 3.55
N ALA A 107 12.81 -33.06 3.60
CA ALA A 107 13.66 -33.79 2.66
C ALA A 107 13.72 -35.30 2.93
N LYS A 108 13.25 -35.77 4.09
CA LYS A 108 13.17 -37.21 4.37
C LYS A 108 12.12 -37.87 3.47
N PRO A 109 12.35 -39.10 2.98
CA PRO A 109 11.41 -39.80 2.10
C PRO A 109 10.11 -40.20 2.81
N ARG A 110 10.04 -40.06 4.14
CA ARG A 110 8.85 -40.34 4.94
C ARG A 110 7.85 -39.19 4.81
N ARG A 111 6.65 -39.48 4.31
CA ARG A 111 5.52 -38.54 4.33
C ARG A 111 5.11 -38.24 5.78
N LEU A 112 5.03 -36.96 6.11
CA LEU A 112 4.45 -36.49 7.36
C LEU A 112 2.92 -36.49 7.24
N ASP A 113 2.25 -36.88 8.31
CA ASP A 113 0.81 -36.68 8.43
C ASP A 113 0.48 -35.18 8.57
N TYR A 114 -0.77 -34.80 8.32
CA TYR A 114 -1.22 -33.41 8.38
C TYR A 114 -0.92 -32.76 9.74
N LEU A 115 -1.21 -33.46 10.84
CA LEU A 115 -0.94 -32.95 12.19
C LEU A 115 0.56 -32.77 12.45
N GLN A 116 1.39 -33.71 11.97
CA GLN A 116 2.84 -33.62 12.10
C GLN A 116 3.41 -32.46 11.28
N ARG A 117 2.86 -32.23 10.08
CA ARG A 117 3.25 -31.10 9.23
C ARG A 117 2.88 -29.78 9.88
N ARG A 118 1.70 -29.68 10.48
CA ARG A 118 1.24 -28.50 11.20
C ARG A 118 2.11 -28.20 12.42
N GLN A 119 2.42 -29.21 13.23
CA GLN A 119 3.30 -29.05 14.40
C GLN A 119 4.70 -28.54 13.99
N LEU A 120 5.22 -29.03 12.87
CA LEU A 120 6.50 -28.56 12.33
C LEU A 120 6.44 -27.08 11.94
N ASP A 121 5.35 -26.66 11.28
CA ASP A 121 5.16 -25.27 10.85
C ASP A 121 4.94 -24.33 12.05
N ASP A 122 4.20 -24.77 13.07
CA ASP A 122 3.98 -24.01 14.32
C ASP A 122 5.31 -23.85 15.10
N ALA A 123 6.15 -24.88 15.16
CA ALA A 123 7.47 -24.80 15.79
C ALA A 123 8.39 -23.78 15.10
N VAL A 124 8.36 -23.71 13.76
CA VAL A 124 9.09 -22.69 13.00
C VAL A 124 8.53 -21.29 13.27
N ARG A 125 7.20 -21.16 13.38
CA ARG A 125 6.55 -19.87 13.65
C ARG A 125 6.93 -19.33 15.02
N GLU A 126 6.88 -20.15 16.06
CA GLU A 126 7.27 -19.72 17.42
C GLU A 126 8.76 -19.36 17.48
N ALA A 127 9.63 -20.09 16.79
CA ALA A 127 11.06 -19.76 16.73
C ALA A 127 11.38 -18.48 15.94
N CYS A 128 10.43 -17.97 15.15
CA CYS A 128 10.58 -16.77 14.32
C CYS A 128 9.73 -15.58 14.81
N ARG A 129 9.02 -15.71 15.93
CA ARG A 129 8.41 -14.57 16.63
C ARG A 129 9.49 -13.74 17.32
#